data_AF-A0A2P8HU19-F1
#
_entry.id   AF-A0A2P8HU19-F1
#
_cell.length_a   1.000
_cell.length_b   1.000
_cell.length_c   1.000
_cell.angle_alpha   90.00
_cell.angle_beta   90.00
_cell.angle_gamma   90.00
#
_symmetry.space_group_name_H-M   'P 1'
#
loop_
_entity.id
_entity.type
_entity.pdbx_description
1 polymer ?
#
loop_
_entity_poly.entity_id
_entity_poly.type
_entity_poly.pdbx_seq_one_letter_code
_entity_poly.pdbx_strand_id
1 'polypeptide(L)'
;MKYLFLVIITCSLFSCKNSADNQTTKIIYLDKLKREGPVNIDGAAKRGLYQFALIENAPLRPDSLKSLLLGYCDSLVNKKMVEAKYDRYFIQFFKKSAATESYLHGKKDFWDLHNDIMQELEEYLGEYRFERCKTDTLRGQWTLEVHTKDYANTTVVSGTCPN
;
A
#
# COMPACT_ATOMS: atom_id res chain seq x y z
N MET A 1 -52.94 27.78 12.56
CA MET A 1 -52.06 26.58 12.60
C MET A 1 -51.61 26.22 11.18
N LYS A 2 -50.58 26.90 10.63
CA LYS A 2 -50.08 26.63 9.26
C LYS A 2 -48.56 26.48 9.16
N TYR A 3 -47.82 26.71 10.25
CA TYR A 3 -46.35 26.72 10.24
C TYR A 3 -45.72 25.49 10.91
N LEU A 4 -46.52 24.59 11.49
CA LEU A 4 -45.96 23.42 12.19
C LEU A 4 -45.48 22.31 11.24
N PHE A 5 -46.04 22.24 10.02
CA PHE A 5 -45.68 21.20 9.04
C PHE A 5 -44.32 21.44 8.36
N LEU A 6 -43.82 22.68 8.32
CA LEU A 6 -42.57 23.03 7.63
C LEU A 6 -41.31 22.68 8.45
N VAL A 7 -41.45 22.55 9.78
CA VAL A 7 -40.35 22.19 10.68
C VAL A 7 -40.04 20.70 10.65
N ILE A 8 -41.05 19.86 10.36
CA ILE A 8 -40.87 18.40 10.34
C ILE A 8 -40.13 17.96 9.06
N ILE A 9 -40.39 18.61 7.92
CA ILE A 9 -39.77 18.26 6.62
C ILE A 9 -38.28 18.63 6.57
N THR A 10 -37.85 19.67 7.29
CA THR A 10 -36.44 20.09 7.34
C THR A 10 -35.59 19.22 8.28
N CYS A 11 -36.20 18.58 9.30
CA CYS A 11 -35.48 17.65 10.19
C CYS A 11 -35.24 16.27 9.55
N SER A 12 -36.08 15.84 8.61
CA SER A 12 -35.93 14.56 7.91
C SER A 12 -34.83 14.55 6.84
N LEU A 13 -34.32 15.71 6.41
CA LEU A 13 -33.26 15.80 5.40
C LEU A 13 -31.83 15.61 5.97
N PHE A 14 -31.66 15.56 7.29
CA PHE A 14 -30.37 15.34 7.94
C PHE A 14 -30.14 13.91 8.45
N SER A 15 -31.07 12.98 8.19
CA SER A 15 -30.96 11.57 8.63
C SER A 15 -30.45 10.60 7.55
N CYS A 16 -29.74 11.08 6.53
CA CYS A 16 -28.78 10.24 5.82
C CYS A 16 -27.43 10.26 6.54
N LYS A 17 -27.38 9.80 7.80
CA LYS A 17 -26.12 9.36 8.39
C LYS A 17 -25.83 7.97 7.86
N ASN A 18 -25.09 7.94 6.75
CA ASN A 18 -24.43 6.74 6.22
C ASN A 18 -23.86 5.93 7.38
N SER A 19 -24.54 4.83 7.73
CA SER A 19 -24.16 3.95 8.84
C SER A 19 -23.06 2.97 8.40
N ALA A 20 -22.13 3.42 7.56
CA ALA A 20 -21.07 2.59 6.98
C ALA A 20 -19.64 3.07 7.31
N ASP A 21 -19.46 4.25 7.92
CA ASP A 21 -18.18 4.99 7.87
C ASP A 21 -17.45 5.17 9.21
N ASN A 22 -17.79 4.38 10.24
CA ASN A 22 -17.16 4.47 11.56
C ASN A 22 -16.11 3.38 11.84
N GLN A 23 -15.64 2.65 10.83
CA GLN A 23 -14.47 1.78 11.00
C GLN A 23 -13.22 2.52 10.54
N THR A 24 -12.38 2.92 11.50
CA THR A 24 -11.12 3.60 11.21
C THR A 24 -10.22 2.69 10.36
N THR A 25 -9.74 3.19 9.22
CA THR A 25 -8.73 2.51 8.40
C THR A 25 -7.47 2.28 9.23
N LYS A 26 -6.95 1.05 9.21
CA LYS A 26 -5.76 0.67 9.97
C LYS A 26 -4.79 -0.09 9.09
N ILE A 27 -3.53 0.36 9.09
CA ILE A 27 -2.43 -0.33 8.42
C ILE A 27 -1.70 -1.19 9.45
N ILE A 28 -1.52 -2.47 9.14
CA ILE A 28 -0.87 -3.46 9.97
C ILE A 28 0.41 -3.90 9.28
N TYR A 29 1.55 -3.45 9.80
CA TYR A 29 2.85 -3.86 9.30
C TYR A 29 3.13 -5.33 9.62
N LEU A 30 3.57 -6.10 8.61
CA LEU A 30 3.90 -7.51 8.76
C LEU A 30 5.41 -7.69 8.98
N ASP A 31 5.84 -7.46 10.21
CA ASP A 31 7.25 -7.48 10.63
C ASP A 31 7.94 -8.83 10.38
N LYS A 32 7.23 -9.93 10.62
CA LYS A 32 7.71 -11.31 10.35
C LYS A 32 7.98 -11.58 8.87
N LEU A 33 7.45 -10.75 7.98
CA LEU A 33 7.63 -10.85 6.52
C LEU A 33 8.61 -9.81 5.99
N LYS A 34 9.27 -9.06 6.89
CA LYS A 34 10.38 -8.21 6.47
C LYS A 34 11.54 -9.10 6.04
N ARG A 35 12.02 -8.91 4.82
CA ARG A 35 13.19 -9.64 4.31
C ARG A 35 14.20 -8.72 3.67
N GLU A 36 15.44 -8.86 4.14
CA GLU A 36 16.61 -8.33 3.47
C GLU A 36 17.33 -9.49 2.77
N GLY A 37 17.73 -9.31 1.51
CA GLY A 37 18.40 -10.37 0.77
C GLY A 37 18.73 -10.01 -0.67
N PRO A 38 19.37 -10.94 -1.40
CA PRO A 38 19.64 -10.75 -2.82
C PRO A 38 18.34 -10.78 -3.63
N VAL A 39 18.24 -9.89 -4.59
CA VAL A 39 17.11 -9.74 -5.50
C VAL A 39 17.62 -9.70 -6.93
N ASN A 40 16.94 -10.35 -7.85
CA ASN A 40 17.33 -10.32 -9.26
C ASN A 40 16.85 -9.00 -9.89
N ILE A 41 17.80 -8.19 -10.35
CA ILE A 41 17.57 -6.98 -11.15
C ILE A 41 18.44 -7.11 -12.39
N ASP A 42 17.78 -7.16 -13.56
CA ASP A 42 18.43 -7.28 -14.87
C ASP A 42 19.44 -8.45 -14.96
N GLY A 43 19.10 -9.60 -14.36
CA GLY A 43 19.93 -10.81 -14.40
C GLY A 43 21.05 -10.84 -13.37
N ALA A 44 21.18 -9.81 -12.51
CA ALA A 44 22.19 -9.75 -11.47
C ALA A 44 21.57 -9.81 -10.07
N ALA A 45 22.24 -10.51 -9.14
CA ALA A 45 21.89 -10.48 -7.73
C ALA A 45 22.30 -9.13 -7.12
N LYS A 46 21.31 -8.37 -6.63
CA LYS A 46 21.45 -7.04 -6.06
C LYS A 46 20.86 -6.99 -4.64
N ARG A 47 21.15 -5.96 -3.86
CA ARG A 47 20.66 -5.87 -2.48
C ARG A 47 19.21 -5.41 -2.47
N GLY A 48 18.31 -6.15 -1.83
CA GLY A 48 16.92 -5.77 -1.71
C GLY A 48 16.35 -5.84 -0.31
N LEU A 49 15.28 -5.08 -0.10
CA LEU A 49 14.46 -5.09 1.11
C LEU A 49 12.98 -5.18 0.73
N TYR A 50 12.33 -6.24 1.20
CA TYR A 50 10.92 -6.53 0.96
C TYR A 50 10.13 -6.42 2.25
N GLN A 51 8.98 -5.77 2.15
CA GLN A 51 8.10 -5.51 3.26
C GLN A 51 6.64 -5.64 2.81
N PHE A 52 5.77 -5.96 3.76
CA PHE A 52 4.36 -6.19 3.51
C PHE A 52 3.53 -5.56 4.61
N ALA A 53 2.32 -5.11 4.26
CA ALA A 53 1.34 -4.60 5.22
C ALA A 53 -0.08 -4.98 4.79
N LEU A 54 -0.94 -5.19 5.77
CA LEU A 54 -2.39 -5.33 5.57
C LEU A 54 -3.10 -4.01 5.85
N ILE A 55 -4.18 -3.74 5.13
CA ILE A 55 -5.05 -2.58 5.35
C ILE A 55 -6.44 -3.06 5.72
N GLU A 56 -6.83 -2.83 6.97
CA GLU A 56 -8.20 -2.94 7.45
C GLU A 56 -9.00 -1.73 6.97
N ASN A 57 -10.20 -1.96 6.45
CA ASN A 57 -11.10 -0.91 5.95
C ASN A 57 -10.42 0.00 4.93
N ALA A 58 -9.78 -0.61 3.94
CA ALA A 58 -9.09 0.09 2.86
C ALA A 58 -10.05 0.99 2.07
N PRO A 59 -9.67 2.26 1.78
CA PRO A 59 -10.47 3.14 0.95
C PRO A 59 -10.66 2.55 -0.46
N LEU A 60 -11.89 2.57 -0.97
CA LEU A 60 -12.20 2.06 -2.31
C LEU A 60 -11.88 3.07 -3.42
N ARG A 61 -11.76 4.36 -3.08
CA ARG A 61 -11.43 5.41 -4.03
C ARG A 61 -9.91 5.47 -4.27
N PRO A 62 -9.43 5.44 -5.52
CA PRO A 62 -8.00 5.47 -5.82
C PRO A 62 -7.24 6.62 -5.19
N ASP A 63 -7.78 7.84 -5.23
CA ASP A 63 -7.09 9.02 -4.66
C ASP A 63 -6.97 8.96 -3.13
N SER A 64 -7.99 8.42 -2.45
CA SER A 64 -7.98 8.21 -1.01
C SER A 64 -6.97 7.13 -0.62
N LEU A 65 -6.93 6.03 -1.37
CA LEU A 65 -5.95 4.97 -1.18
C LEU A 65 -4.52 5.49 -1.45
N LYS A 66 -4.30 6.22 -2.55
CA LYS A 66 -3.02 6.87 -2.87
C LYS A 66 -2.52 7.74 -1.72
N SER A 67 -3.38 8.59 -1.19
CA SER A 67 -3.05 9.50 -0.09
C SER A 67 -2.71 8.74 1.19
N LEU A 68 -3.47 7.69 1.51
CA LEU A 68 -3.21 6.80 2.65
C LEU A 68 -1.84 6.12 2.53
N LEU A 69 -1.57 5.46 1.40
CA LEU A 69 -0.34 4.72 1.17
C LEU A 69 0.89 5.64 1.20
N LEU A 70 0.80 6.79 0.53
CA LEU A 70 1.89 7.77 0.49
C LEU A 70 2.16 8.33 1.89
N GLY A 71 1.12 8.76 2.62
CA GLY A 71 1.26 9.29 3.97
C GLY A 71 1.86 8.27 4.94
N TYR A 72 1.44 7.01 4.85
CA TYR A 72 2.03 5.93 5.65
C TYR A 72 3.52 5.73 5.32
N CYS A 73 3.87 5.65 4.03
CA CYS A 73 5.26 5.46 3.60
C CYS A 73 6.15 6.64 3.99
N ASP A 74 5.68 7.87 3.87
CA ASP A 74 6.45 9.06 4.27
C ASP A 74 6.68 9.09 5.79
N SER A 75 5.80 8.47 6.60
CA SER A 75 5.99 8.34 8.05
C SER A 75 6.95 7.22 8.48
N LEU A 76 7.05 6.15 7.69
CA LEU A 76 7.79 4.94 8.04
C LEU A 76 9.18 4.86 7.38
N VAL A 77 9.29 5.33 6.14
CA VAL A 77 10.43 5.03 5.26
C VAL A 77 11.49 6.11 5.36
N ASN A 78 12.67 5.74 5.86
CA ASN A 78 13.85 6.58 5.74
C ASN A 78 14.47 6.43 4.34
N LYS A 79 14.04 7.29 3.40
CA LYS A 79 14.46 7.24 1.99
C LYS A 79 15.98 7.28 1.82
N LYS A 80 16.68 8.16 2.56
CA LYS A 80 18.16 8.27 2.50
C LYS A 80 18.86 6.96 2.87
N MET A 81 18.38 6.29 3.92
CA MET A 81 18.94 5.00 4.32
C MET A 81 18.69 3.93 3.25
N VAL A 82 17.48 3.91 2.69
CA VAL A 82 17.13 2.94 1.63
C VAL A 82 18.01 3.14 0.40
N GLU A 83 18.14 4.37 -0.09
CA GLU A 83 18.97 4.73 -1.25
C GLU A 83 20.46 4.41 -1.06
N ALA A 84 20.97 4.52 0.18
CA ALA A 84 22.36 4.20 0.47
C ALA A 84 22.64 2.68 0.48
N LYS A 85 21.64 1.87 0.88
CA LYS A 85 21.86 0.45 1.21
C LYS A 85 21.32 -0.52 0.17
N TYR A 86 20.22 -0.20 -0.49
CA TYR A 86 19.50 -1.15 -1.34
C TYR A 86 19.51 -0.72 -2.81
N ASP A 87 19.43 -1.70 -3.71
CA ASP A 87 19.18 -1.52 -5.13
C ASP A 87 17.69 -1.58 -5.45
N ARG A 88 16.92 -2.34 -4.66
CA ARG A 88 15.46 -2.35 -4.70
C ARG A 88 14.90 -2.38 -3.29
N TYR A 89 13.87 -1.59 -3.06
CA TYR A 89 13.07 -1.65 -1.87
C TYR A 89 11.60 -1.66 -2.28
N PHE A 90 10.78 -2.43 -1.60
CA PHE A 90 9.35 -2.21 -1.66
C PHE A 90 8.65 -2.49 -0.33
N ILE A 91 7.52 -1.82 -0.16
CA ILE A 91 6.45 -2.26 0.73
C ILE A 91 5.18 -2.46 -0.09
N GLN A 92 4.62 -3.66 -0.04
CA GLN A 92 3.36 -4.00 -0.70
C GLN A 92 2.21 -4.00 0.28
N PHE A 93 1.06 -3.53 -0.19
CA PHE A 93 -0.15 -3.37 0.60
C PHE A 93 -1.23 -4.31 0.09
N PHE A 94 -1.83 -5.06 1.01
CA PHE A 94 -2.95 -5.94 0.74
C PHE A 94 -4.12 -5.57 1.63
N LYS A 95 -5.34 -5.82 1.19
CA LYS A 95 -6.51 -5.69 2.05
C LYS A 95 -6.48 -6.79 3.11
N LYS A 96 -6.86 -6.47 4.36
CA LYS A 96 -7.11 -7.50 5.37
C LYS A 96 -8.44 -8.18 5.06
N SER A 97 -8.40 -9.48 4.76
CA SER A 97 -9.56 -10.33 4.52
C SER A 97 -9.32 -11.72 5.10
N ALA A 98 -10.28 -12.63 4.95
CA ALA A 98 -10.10 -14.02 5.36
C ALA A 98 -8.96 -14.72 4.60
N ALA A 99 -8.64 -14.29 3.37
CA ALA A 99 -7.54 -14.84 2.58
C ALA A 99 -6.18 -14.39 3.14
N THR A 100 -6.04 -13.10 3.46
CA THR A 100 -4.77 -12.51 3.91
C THR A 100 -4.56 -12.56 5.42
N GLU A 101 -5.54 -13.00 6.22
CA GLU A 101 -5.45 -13.07 7.68
C GLU A 101 -4.31 -13.96 8.15
N SER A 102 -4.03 -15.04 7.41
CA SER A 102 -2.93 -15.97 7.72
C SER A 102 -1.55 -15.28 7.76
N TYR A 103 -1.40 -14.14 7.09
CA TYR A 103 -0.13 -13.41 7.01
C TYR A 103 0.26 -12.76 8.33
N LEU A 104 -0.71 -12.47 9.22
CA LEU A 104 -0.47 -11.92 10.56
C LEU A 104 0.33 -12.88 11.45
N HIS A 105 0.18 -14.18 11.25
CA HIS A 105 0.84 -15.18 12.07
C HIS A 105 2.29 -15.42 11.64
N GLY A 106 2.62 -15.11 10.38
CA GLY A 106 3.87 -15.49 9.72
C GLY A 106 3.93 -17.01 9.50
N LYS A 107 4.26 -17.47 8.29
CA LYS A 107 4.61 -18.89 8.07
C LYS A 107 6.06 -19.14 8.50
N LYS A 108 6.40 -20.41 8.76
CA LYS A 108 7.79 -20.83 9.07
C LYS A 108 8.76 -20.53 7.92
N ASP A 109 8.28 -20.45 6.68
CA ASP A 109 9.05 -20.07 5.51
C ASP A 109 8.46 -18.79 4.88
N PHE A 110 9.30 -17.78 4.69
CA PHE A 110 8.97 -16.55 3.96
C PHE A 110 8.56 -16.86 2.52
N TRP A 111 9.19 -17.84 1.87
CA TRP A 111 8.97 -18.12 0.45
C TRP A 111 7.61 -18.76 0.18
N ASP A 112 7.13 -19.62 1.08
CA ASP A 112 5.77 -20.16 1.00
C ASP A 112 4.76 -19.01 1.05
N LEU A 113 4.94 -18.08 1.97
CA LEU A 113 4.03 -16.94 2.07
C LEU A 113 4.19 -15.93 0.93
N HIS A 114 5.41 -15.71 0.45
CA HIS A 114 5.66 -14.83 -0.69
C HIS A 114 4.99 -15.37 -1.96
N ASN A 115 5.06 -16.68 -2.20
CA ASN A 115 4.38 -17.32 -3.32
C ASN A 115 2.86 -17.22 -3.18
N ASP A 116 2.31 -17.40 -1.98
CA ASP A 116 0.86 -17.26 -1.71
C ASP A 116 0.40 -15.80 -1.89
N ILE A 117 1.16 -14.83 -1.36
CA ILE A 117 0.92 -13.39 -1.49
C ILE A 117 0.89 -12.94 -2.95
N MET A 118 1.78 -13.49 -3.78
CA MET A 118 1.83 -13.20 -5.21
C MET A 118 0.67 -13.85 -5.99
N GLN A 119 0.03 -14.88 -5.43
CA GLN A 119 -1.14 -15.54 -6.02
C GLN A 119 -2.46 -14.83 -5.67
N GLU A 120 -2.52 -14.11 -4.55
CA GLU A 120 -3.69 -13.34 -4.08
C GLU A 120 -3.76 -11.92 -4.66
N LEU A 121 -3.64 -11.79 -6.00
CA LEU A 121 -3.69 -10.51 -6.71
C LEU A 121 -5.00 -9.73 -6.48
N GLU A 122 -6.09 -10.40 -6.12
CA GLU A 122 -7.38 -9.77 -5.85
C GLU A 122 -7.37 -8.86 -4.61
N GLU A 123 -6.52 -9.15 -3.63
CA GLU A 123 -6.42 -8.38 -2.38
C GLU A 123 -5.31 -7.32 -2.44
N TYR A 124 -4.54 -7.28 -3.54
CA TYR A 124 -3.45 -6.34 -3.74
C TYR A 124 -3.97 -4.91 -3.95
N LEU A 125 -3.45 -3.98 -3.16
CA LEU A 125 -3.85 -2.57 -3.13
C LEU A 125 -2.79 -1.62 -3.71
N GLY A 126 -1.57 -2.12 -3.93
CA GLY A 126 -0.47 -1.32 -4.48
C GLY A 126 0.86 -1.52 -3.75
N GLU A 127 1.86 -0.75 -4.19
CA GLU A 127 3.24 -0.88 -3.76
C GLU A 127 3.91 0.50 -3.71
N TYR A 128 4.68 0.75 -2.65
CA TYR A 128 5.64 1.84 -2.64
C TYR A 128 7.05 1.28 -2.83
N ARG A 129 7.67 1.65 -3.95
CA ARG A 129 8.93 1.06 -4.42
C ARG A 129 10.01 2.10 -4.62
N PHE A 130 11.23 1.72 -4.29
CA PHE A 130 12.44 2.34 -4.79
C PHE A 130 13.19 1.34 -5.67
N GLU A 131 13.67 1.80 -6.81
CA GLU A 131 14.59 1.03 -7.65
C GLU A 131 15.74 1.91 -8.12
N ARG A 132 16.97 1.42 -7.97
CA ARG A 132 18.18 2.06 -8.49
C ARG A 132 18.15 2.04 -10.01
N CYS A 133 18.60 3.12 -10.63
CA CYS A 133 18.59 3.20 -12.09
C CYS A 133 19.56 2.20 -12.69
N LYS A 134 19.16 1.56 -13.80
CA LYS A 134 19.94 0.49 -14.45
C LYS A 134 21.35 0.93 -14.82
N THR A 135 21.48 2.16 -15.31
CA THR A 135 22.72 2.74 -15.83
C THR A 135 23.39 3.72 -14.87
N ASP A 136 22.75 4.06 -13.74
CA ASP A 136 23.26 5.05 -12.78
C ASP A 136 23.14 4.52 -11.35
N THR A 137 24.28 4.17 -10.77
CA THR A 137 24.33 3.63 -9.41
C THR A 137 24.14 4.69 -8.32
N LEU A 138 24.18 5.98 -8.65
CA LEU A 138 23.99 7.07 -7.70
C LEU A 138 22.56 7.60 -7.68
N ARG A 139 21.71 7.15 -8.60
CA ARG A 139 20.32 7.57 -8.72
C ARG A 139 19.36 6.39 -8.62
N GLY A 140 18.15 6.70 -8.23
CA GLY A 140 17.04 5.77 -8.29
C GLY A 140 15.72 6.52 -8.35
N GLN A 141 14.65 5.76 -8.51
CA GLN A 141 13.31 6.28 -8.66
C GLN A 141 12.40 5.69 -7.60
N TRP A 142 11.61 6.56 -6.98
CA TRP A 142 10.53 6.17 -6.09
C TRP A 142 9.22 6.18 -6.87
N THR A 143 8.49 5.07 -6.80
CA THR A 143 7.19 4.91 -7.44
C THR A 143 6.15 4.48 -6.42
N LEU A 144 4.93 4.98 -6.58
CA LEU A 144 3.76 4.51 -5.86
C LEU A 144 2.78 3.93 -6.87
N GLU A 145 2.51 2.65 -6.72
CA GLU A 145 1.43 1.96 -7.40
C GLU A 145 0.19 1.92 -6.51
N VAL A 146 -0.97 2.13 -7.13
CA VAL A 146 -2.27 2.01 -6.48
C VAL A 146 -3.13 1.11 -7.34
N HIS A 147 -3.73 0.11 -6.70
CA HIS A 147 -4.60 -0.87 -7.32
C HIS A 147 -5.94 -0.93 -6.60
N THR A 148 -7.03 -0.78 -7.35
CA THR A 148 -8.39 -1.10 -6.96
C THR A 148 -9.06 -1.87 -8.09
N LYS A 149 -10.26 -2.42 -7.86
CA LYS A 149 -10.96 -3.33 -8.79
C LYS A 149 -10.94 -2.88 -10.27
N ASP A 150 -11.11 -1.59 -10.52
CA ASP A 150 -11.22 -1.03 -11.87
C ASP A 150 -10.13 0.04 -12.15
N TYR A 151 -9.08 0.09 -11.34
CA TYR A 151 -8.04 1.11 -11.45
C TYR A 151 -6.67 0.56 -11.07
N ALA A 152 -5.70 0.71 -11.98
CA ALA A 152 -4.30 0.46 -11.72
C ALA A 152 -3.49 1.65 -12.24
N ASN A 153 -2.69 2.28 -11.39
CA ASN A 153 -1.81 3.34 -11.83
C ASN A 153 -0.53 3.40 -10.99
N THR A 154 0.59 3.68 -11.67
CA THR A 154 1.89 3.87 -11.05
C THR A 154 2.33 5.32 -11.26
N THR A 155 2.53 6.04 -10.16
CA THR A 155 3.01 7.43 -10.17
C THR A 155 4.47 7.48 -9.74
N VAL A 156 5.31 8.24 -10.45
CA VAL A 156 6.65 8.61 -9.95
C VAL A 156 6.48 9.62 -8.82
N VAL A 157 6.94 9.26 -7.63
CA VAL A 157 6.85 10.11 -6.44
C VAL A 157 8.06 11.04 -6.35
N SER A 158 9.25 10.52 -6.69
CA SER A 158 10.49 11.30 -6.72
C SER A 158 11.59 10.55 -7.45
N GLY A 159 12.63 11.28 -7.84
CA GLY A 159 13.73 10.73 -8.63
C GLY A 159 13.34 10.52 -10.09
N THR A 160 14.34 10.26 -10.93
CA THR A 160 14.15 10.01 -12.35
C THR A 160 15.31 9.16 -12.82
N CYS A 161 15.01 8.07 -13.51
CA CYS A 161 16.05 7.32 -14.20
C CYS A 161 16.24 7.85 -15.62
N PRO A 162 17.50 8.07 -16.05
CA PRO A 162 17.76 8.38 -17.45
C PRO A 162 17.32 7.19 -18.31
N ASN A 163 16.74 7.49 -19.47
CA ASN A 163 16.34 6.51 -20.47
C ASN A 163 17.55 5.80 -21.07
#